data_AF-A0A653CH12-F1
#
_entry.id   AF-A0A653CH12-F1
#
_cell.length_a   1.000
_cell.length_b   1.000
_cell.length_c   1.000
_cell.angle_alpha   90.00
_cell.angle_beta   90.00
_cell.angle_gamma   90.00
#
_symmetry.space_group_name_H-M   'P 1'
#
loop_
_entity.id
_entity.type
_entity.pdbx_description
1 polymer ?
#
loop_
_entity_poly.entity_id
_entity_poly.type
_entity_poly.pdbx_seq_one_letter_code
_entity_poly.pdbx_strand_id
1 'polypeptide(L)'
;MYTKPADFETAILASGYGKFNLILYMVSVTAGWSSIFETTTMSYVFPAAECDLELSLSHKGWLNAITYAGMISSAFIWGYLSDTLGRKKLLVIGYLLDALLVTISAFSQNFYVLITTKFLGGLIINGPFAALTSYLSEFHCAKHRARVQMIVGFIFSIGNLLLPILALAIFPLQINLQLGDWVFHSWNVYLLICSLPPLISGVAFVFLPESPKFLMTAGKNDKALKIFRQVYRLNTGKLEETYPADLDT
;
A
#
# COMPACT_ATOMS: atom_id res chain seq x y z
N MET A 1 -19.44 25.05 -31.16
CA MET A 1 -20.31 24.31 -30.22
C MET A 1 -19.58 24.34 -28.89
N TYR A 2 -19.99 25.18 -27.94
CA TYR A 2 -19.39 25.19 -26.60
C TYR A 2 -19.90 23.96 -25.85
N THR A 3 -19.11 22.89 -25.85
CA THR A 3 -19.32 21.74 -24.96
C THR A 3 -19.13 22.24 -23.53
N LYS A 4 -20.16 22.08 -22.68
CA LYS A 4 -20.01 22.34 -21.24
C LYS A 4 -18.81 21.53 -20.72
N PRO A 5 -18.01 22.09 -19.79
CA PRO A 5 -16.98 21.33 -19.11
C PRO A 5 -17.55 20.03 -18.57
N ALA A 6 -16.86 18.92 -18.85
CA ALA A 6 -17.25 17.64 -18.29
C ALA A 6 -16.99 17.65 -16.77
N ASP A 7 -18.03 17.37 -15.99
CA ASP A 7 -17.85 17.01 -14.58
C ASP A 7 -16.95 15.77 -14.46
N PHE A 8 -16.25 15.63 -13.33
CA PHE A 8 -15.30 14.55 -13.07
C PHE A 8 -15.89 13.16 -13.40
N GLU A 9 -17.14 12.89 -13.01
CA GLU A 9 -17.80 11.61 -13.31
C GLU A 9 -17.97 11.36 -14.81
N THR A 10 -18.24 12.42 -15.58
CA THR A 10 -18.38 12.33 -17.04
C THR A 10 -17.02 12.03 -17.69
N ALA A 11 -15.96 12.70 -17.24
CA ALA A 11 -14.61 12.50 -17.73
C ALA A 11 -14.08 11.08 -17.43
N ILE A 12 -14.29 10.58 -16.20
CA ILE A 12 -13.86 9.21 -15.86
C ILE A 12 -14.68 8.15 -16.61
N LEU A 13 -15.99 8.37 -16.80
CA LEU A 13 -16.84 7.48 -17.61
C LEU A 13 -16.37 7.44 -19.08
N ALA A 14 -16.04 8.60 -19.65
CA ALA A 14 -15.50 8.71 -21.01
C ALA A 14 -14.17 7.97 -21.20
N SER A 15 -13.38 7.83 -20.12
CA SER A 15 -12.10 7.10 -20.14
C SER A 15 -12.26 5.58 -20.29
N GLY A 16 -13.49 5.08 -20.15
CA GLY A 16 -13.81 3.67 -20.29
C GLY A 16 -13.21 2.78 -19.20
N TYR A 17 -13.40 1.48 -19.34
CA TYR A 17 -12.88 0.48 -18.41
C TYR A 17 -12.11 -0.61 -19.15
N GLY A 18 -10.85 -0.83 -18.80
CA GLY A 18 -9.98 -1.75 -19.54
C GLY A 18 -8.64 -2.02 -18.88
N LYS A 19 -7.57 -2.07 -19.70
CA LYS A 19 -6.23 -2.51 -19.27
C LYS A 19 -5.63 -1.68 -18.14
N PHE A 20 -5.86 -0.37 -18.12
CA PHE A 20 -5.35 0.47 -17.04
C PHE A 20 -5.94 0.08 -15.69
N ASN A 21 -7.25 -0.17 -15.64
CA ASN A 21 -7.91 -0.60 -14.40
C ASN A 21 -7.42 -1.98 -13.95
N LEU A 22 -7.15 -2.89 -14.89
CA LEU A 22 -6.54 -4.18 -14.58
C LEU A 22 -5.14 -4.02 -13.96
N ILE A 23 -4.27 -3.20 -14.56
CA ILE A 23 -2.94 -2.89 -14.01
C ILE A 23 -3.08 -2.31 -12.61
N LEU A 24 -4.03 -1.39 -12.43
CA LEU A 24 -4.30 -0.76 -11.15
C LEU A 24 -4.70 -1.79 -10.06
N TYR A 25 -5.54 -2.77 -10.39
CA TYR A 25 -5.83 -3.88 -9.46
C TYR A 25 -4.59 -4.71 -9.15
N MET A 26 -3.79 -5.08 -10.15
CA MET A 26 -2.58 -5.88 -9.95
C MET A 26 -1.60 -5.20 -9.00
N VAL A 27 -1.39 -3.88 -9.14
CA VAL A 27 -0.55 -3.11 -8.21
C VAL A 27 -1.18 -3.08 -6.80
N SER A 28 -2.50 -2.92 -6.73
CA SER A 28 -3.24 -2.89 -5.46
C SER A 28 -3.19 -4.19 -4.67
N VAL A 29 -2.93 -5.33 -5.32
CA VAL A 29 -2.73 -6.63 -4.64
C VAL A 29 -1.57 -6.52 -3.65
N THR A 30 -0.40 -6.11 -4.13
CA THR A 30 0.81 -5.97 -3.29
C THR A 30 0.64 -4.89 -2.23
N ALA A 31 0.02 -3.78 -2.59
CA ALA A 31 -0.29 -2.66 -1.69
C ALA A 31 -1.19 -3.09 -0.53
N GLY A 32 -2.23 -3.86 -0.82
CA GLY A 32 -3.16 -4.37 0.18
C GLY A 32 -2.55 -5.42 1.09
N TRP A 33 -1.74 -6.32 0.55
CA TRP A 33 -1.01 -7.31 1.36
C TRP A 33 -0.02 -6.63 2.30
N SER A 34 0.64 -5.57 1.87
CA SER A 34 1.56 -4.79 2.72
C SER A 34 0.89 -4.32 4.01
N SER A 35 -0.32 -3.76 3.92
CA SER A 35 -1.07 -3.31 5.10
C SER A 35 -1.40 -4.45 6.07
N ILE A 36 -1.79 -5.60 5.54
CA ILE A 36 -2.10 -6.79 6.37
C ILE A 36 -0.85 -7.38 6.99
N PHE A 37 0.25 -7.41 6.23
CA PHE A 37 1.52 -7.92 6.70
C PHE A 37 2.00 -7.07 7.87
N GLU A 38 1.95 -5.74 7.76
CA GLU A 38 2.44 -4.89 8.85
C GLU A 38 1.69 -5.11 10.17
N THR A 39 0.36 -5.29 10.12
CA THR A 39 -0.46 -5.47 11.33
C THR A 39 -0.38 -6.88 11.93
N THR A 40 -0.23 -7.92 11.12
CA THR A 40 -0.51 -9.30 11.57
C THR A 40 0.77 -10.16 11.69
N THR A 41 1.86 -9.79 11.01
CA THR A 41 3.08 -10.61 10.93
C THR A 41 3.68 -10.96 12.29
N MET A 42 3.63 -10.05 13.27
CA MET A 42 4.20 -10.27 14.61
C MET A 42 3.56 -11.44 15.36
N SER A 43 2.27 -11.71 15.11
CA SER A 43 1.55 -12.84 15.73
C SER A 43 2.15 -14.19 15.36
N TYR A 44 2.78 -14.29 14.18
CA TYR A 44 3.46 -15.51 13.72
C TYR A 44 4.93 -15.56 14.11
N VAL A 45 5.57 -14.40 14.29
CA VAL A 45 7.00 -14.32 14.65
C VAL A 45 7.23 -14.71 16.11
N PHE A 46 6.30 -14.43 17.02
CA PHE A 46 6.52 -14.64 18.46
C PHE A 46 6.99 -16.05 18.85
N PRO A 47 6.37 -17.15 18.38
CA PRO A 47 6.82 -18.50 18.76
C PRO A 47 8.22 -18.83 18.24
N ALA A 48 8.59 -18.26 17.08
CA ALA A 48 9.88 -18.51 16.45
C ALA A 48 11.01 -17.65 17.03
N ALA A 49 10.69 -16.45 17.52
CA ALA A 49 11.67 -15.49 18.07
C ALA A 49 11.72 -15.49 19.62
N GLU A 50 10.93 -16.34 20.29
CA GLU A 50 10.80 -16.34 21.76
C GLU A 50 12.12 -16.61 22.48
N CYS A 51 12.85 -17.64 22.05
CA CYS A 51 14.15 -17.98 22.61
C CYS A 51 15.23 -16.94 22.26
N ASP A 52 15.18 -16.39 21.05
CA ASP A 52 16.20 -15.46 20.55
C ASP A 52 16.16 -14.08 21.23
N LEU A 53 14.95 -13.61 21.52
CA LEU A 53 14.70 -12.26 22.06
C LEU A 53 14.30 -12.28 23.55
N GLU A 54 14.38 -13.45 24.20
CA GLU A 54 13.97 -13.67 25.60
C GLU A 54 12.57 -13.06 25.89
N LEU A 55 11.61 -13.35 25.01
CA LEU A 55 10.31 -12.66 25.03
C LEU A 55 9.42 -13.15 26.16
N SER A 56 9.25 -12.30 27.18
CA SER A 56 8.19 -12.45 28.17
C SER A 56 6.79 -12.27 27.55
N LEU A 57 5.76 -12.77 28.24
CA LEU A 57 4.35 -12.61 27.81
C LEU A 57 3.96 -11.12 27.65
N SER A 58 4.47 -10.25 28.52
CA SER A 58 4.22 -8.80 28.44
C SER A 58 4.92 -8.17 27.23
N HIS A 59 6.14 -8.58 26.90
CA HIS A 59 6.86 -8.12 25.71
C HIS A 59 6.12 -8.46 24.41
N LYS A 60 5.59 -9.69 24.30
CA LYS A 60 4.77 -10.11 23.15
C LYS A 60 3.51 -9.24 23.01
N GLY A 61 2.83 -8.97 24.13
CA GLY A 61 1.66 -8.09 24.17
C GLY A 61 1.96 -6.68 23.68
N TRP A 62 3.05 -6.08 24.18
CA TRP A 62 3.49 -4.75 23.76
C TRP A 62 3.85 -4.69 22.28
N LEU A 63 4.62 -5.66 21.76
CA LEU A 63 5.01 -5.71 20.35
C LEU A 63 3.81 -5.80 19.40
N ASN A 64 2.74 -6.51 19.80
CA ASN A 64 1.55 -6.59 18.98
C ASN A 64 0.72 -5.29 19.04
N ALA A 65 0.60 -4.70 20.24
CA ALA A 65 -0.20 -3.49 20.45
C ALA A 65 0.44 -2.22 19.89
N ILE A 66 1.79 -2.14 19.87
CA ILE A 66 2.51 -0.91 19.53
C ILE A 66 2.26 -0.48 18.08
N THR A 67 2.09 -1.43 17.15
CA THR A 67 1.76 -1.13 15.75
C THR A 67 0.43 -0.40 15.66
N TYR A 68 -0.60 -0.88 16.37
CA TYR A 68 -1.90 -0.21 16.42
C TYR A 68 -1.84 1.14 17.13
N ALA A 69 -1.01 1.28 18.18
CA ALA A 69 -0.77 2.56 18.83
C ALA A 69 -0.14 3.59 17.86
N GLY A 70 0.81 3.16 17.02
CA GLY A 70 1.34 3.95 15.91
C GLY A 70 0.27 4.34 14.89
N MET A 71 -0.58 3.39 14.48
CA MET A 71 -1.67 3.69 13.55
C MET A 71 -2.65 4.74 14.10
N ILE A 72 -3.03 4.64 15.38
CA ILE A 72 -3.97 5.57 16.01
C ILE A 72 -3.35 6.98 16.14
N SER A 73 -2.10 7.07 16.59
CA SER A 73 -1.43 8.35 16.82
C SER A 73 -1.16 9.14 15.54
N SER A 74 -1.02 8.46 14.40
CA SER A 74 -0.74 9.09 13.09
C SER A 74 -1.99 9.48 12.28
N ALA A 75 -3.19 9.07 12.70
CA ALA A 75 -4.42 9.21 11.89
C ALA A 75 -4.71 10.67 11.45
N PHE A 76 -4.57 11.64 12.37
CA PHE A 76 -4.80 13.06 12.08
C PHE A 76 -3.77 13.63 11.09
N ILE A 77 -2.51 13.22 11.25
CA ILE A 77 -1.39 13.67 10.41
C ILE A 77 -1.61 13.21 8.98
N TRP A 78 -1.97 11.93 8.79
CA TRP A 78 -2.23 11.39 7.46
C TRP A 78 -3.45 11.96 6.76
N GLY A 79 -4.50 12.31 7.51
CA GLY A 79 -5.63 13.05 6.94
C GLY A 79 -5.19 14.35 6.27
N TYR A 80 -4.41 15.16 6.98
CA TYR A 80 -3.87 16.41 6.45
C TYR A 80 -2.89 16.19 5.28
N LEU A 81 -1.99 15.20 5.38
CA LEU A 81 -1.03 14.88 4.30
C LEU A 81 -1.74 14.38 3.03
N SER A 82 -2.80 13.58 3.16
CA SER A 82 -3.58 13.04 2.03
C SER A 82 -4.20 14.16 1.18
N ASP A 83 -4.64 15.22 1.83
CA ASP A 83 -5.28 16.36 1.17
C ASP A 83 -4.27 17.33 0.54
N THR A 84 -3.01 17.36 1.01
CA THR A 84 -2.01 18.35 0.58
C THR A 84 -0.94 17.80 -0.36
N LEU A 85 -0.40 16.61 -0.13
CA LEU A 85 0.73 16.05 -0.89
C LEU A 85 0.32 15.35 -2.20
N GLY A 86 -0.94 14.94 -2.30
CA GLY A 86 -1.43 14.07 -3.37
C GLY A 86 -1.29 12.59 -3.04
N ARG A 87 -2.09 11.77 -3.73
CA ARG A 87 -2.29 10.36 -3.36
C ARG A 87 -1.10 9.52 -3.79
N LYS A 88 -0.59 9.71 -5.01
CA LYS A 88 0.56 8.96 -5.53
C LYS A 88 1.79 9.15 -4.67
N LYS A 89 2.13 10.39 -4.31
CA LYS A 89 3.32 10.67 -3.50
C LYS A 89 3.24 10.01 -2.14
N LEU A 90 2.07 10.07 -1.50
CA LEU A 90 1.81 9.44 -0.21
C LEU A 90 2.00 7.92 -0.31
N LEU A 91 1.42 7.29 -1.34
CA LEU A 91 1.55 5.85 -1.58
C LEU A 91 3.02 5.44 -1.79
N VAL A 92 3.74 6.14 -2.67
CA VAL A 92 5.16 5.83 -2.96
C VAL A 92 6.01 5.98 -1.71
N ILE A 93 5.96 7.13 -1.04
CA ILE A 93 6.83 7.40 0.11
C ILE A 93 6.46 6.46 1.26
N GLY A 94 5.17 6.28 1.56
CA GLY A 94 4.76 5.47 2.68
C GLY A 94 5.08 4.00 2.50
N TYR A 95 4.86 3.40 1.32
CA TYR A 95 5.22 2.00 1.09
C TYR A 95 6.73 1.77 1.03
N LEU A 96 7.53 2.71 0.50
CA LEU A 96 8.99 2.58 0.53
C LEU A 96 9.57 2.71 1.94
N LEU A 97 9.03 3.63 2.76
CA LEU A 97 9.43 3.75 4.15
C LEU A 97 8.98 2.53 4.98
N ASP A 98 7.78 2.02 4.74
CA ASP A 98 7.29 0.79 5.36
C ASP A 98 8.21 -0.39 5.02
N ALA A 99 8.55 -0.58 3.74
CA ALA A 99 9.50 -1.60 3.31
C ALA A 99 10.84 -1.47 4.05
N LEU A 100 11.39 -0.26 4.15
CA LEU A 100 12.64 0.01 4.85
C LEU A 100 12.53 -0.35 6.35
N LEU A 101 11.43 0.01 7.03
CA LEU A 101 11.22 -0.31 8.45
C LEU A 101 11.03 -1.82 8.69
N VAL A 102 10.32 -2.51 7.80
CA VAL A 102 10.17 -3.97 7.87
C VAL A 102 11.50 -4.65 7.62
N THR A 103 12.29 -4.16 6.67
CA THR A 103 13.66 -4.65 6.46
C THR A 103 14.49 -4.45 7.72
N ILE A 104 14.55 -3.25 8.30
CA ILE A 104 15.28 -3.00 9.56
C ILE A 104 14.79 -3.93 10.69
N SER A 105 13.48 -4.17 10.77
CA SER A 105 12.90 -5.12 11.73
C SER A 105 13.41 -6.55 11.52
N ALA A 106 13.59 -6.97 10.28
CA ALA A 106 14.13 -8.28 9.92
C ALA A 106 15.62 -8.44 10.26
N PHE A 107 16.36 -7.34 10.32
CA PHE A 107 17.76 -7.32 10.77
C PHE A 107 17.88 -7.11 12.29
N SER A 108 16.77 -6.90 13.00
CA SER A 108 16.83 -6.60 14.43
C SER A 108 17.15 -7.85 15.25
N GLN A 109 18.05 -7.70 16.23
CA GLN A 109 18.40 -8.75 17.20
C GLN A 109 18.00 -8.37 18.63
N ASN A 110 17.32 -7.23 18.78
CA ASN A 110 16.97 -6.68 20.08
C ASN A 110 15.51 -6.24 20.07
N PHE A 111 14.80 -6.58 21.14
CA PHE A 111 13.42 -6.17 21.41
C PHE A 111 13.19 -4.67 21.21
N TYR A 112 14.09 -3.81 21.69
CA TYR A 112 13.93 -2.35 21.62
C TYR A 112 13.99 -1.80 20.20
N VAL A 113 14.78 -2.44 19.33
CA VAL A 113 14.81 -2.08 17.91
C VAL A 113 13.50 -2.50 17.27
N LEU A 114 13.05 -3.74 17.51
CA LEU A 114 11.83 -4.30 16.94
C LEU A 114 10.57 -3.51 17.36
N ILE A 115 10.45 -3.14 18.64
CA ILE A 115 9.30 -2.35 19.12
C ILE A 115 9.30 -0.94 18.54
N THR A 116 10.48 -0.33 18.37
CA THR A 116 10.61 1.00 17.78
C THR A 116 10.26 0.98 16.30
N THR A 117 10.81 0.04 15.53
CA THR A 117 10.50 -0.07 14.11
C THR A 117 9.04 -0.43 13.87
N LYS A 118 8.41 -1.22 14.75
CA LYS A 118 6.97 -1.53 14.68
C LYS A 118 6.07 -0.37 15.06
N PHE A 119 6.45 0.44 16.04
CA PHE A 119 5.76 1.70 16.30
C PHE A 119 5.81 2.61 15.08
N LEU A 120 7.00 2.79 14.49
CA LEU A 120 7.19 3.62 13.30
C LEU A 120 6.47 3.03 12.07
N GLY A 121 6.48 1.71 11.89
CA GLY A 121 5.76 1.02 10.80
C GLY A 121 4.25 1.26 10.91
N GLY A 122 3.71 1.10 12.12
CA GLY A 122 2.34 1.45 12.45
C GLY A 122 1.99 2.92 12.18
N LEU A 123 2.89 3.85 12.54
CA LEU A 123 2.73 5.27 12.18
C LEU A 123 2.66 5.47 10.67
N ILE A 124 3.41 4.71 9.86
CA ILE A 124 3.49 4.93 8.42
C ILE A 124 2.32 4.29 7.67
N ILE A 125 2.00 3.03 7.94
CA ILE A 125 1.11 2.21 7.11
C ILE A 125 -0.34 2.72 7.04
N ASN A 126 -0.80 3.47 8.04
CA ASN A 126 -2.14 4.06 8.07
C ASN A 126 -2.36 5.01 6.88
N GLY A 127 -1.37 5.85 6.57
CA GLY A 127 -1.44 6.80 5.45
C GLY A 127 -1.66 6.13 4.10
N PRO A 128 -0.75 5.26 3.64
CA PRO A 128 -0.88 4.53 2.39
C PRO A 128 -2.17 3.72 2.30
N PHE A 129 -2.63 3.12 3.40
CA PHE A 129 -3.89 2.41 3.44
C PHE A 129 -5.10 3.31 3.09
N ALA A 130 -5.20 4.48 3.74
CA ALA A 130 -6.26 5.44 3.45
C ALA A 130 -6.14 6.04 2.04
N ALA A 131 -4.91 6.33 1.59
CA ALA A 131 -4.65 6.86 0.27
C ALA A 131 -4.97 5.83 -0.83
N LEU A 132 -4.72 4.54 -0.62
CA LEU A 132 -4.95 3.48 -1.59
C LEU A 132 -6.44 3.33 -1.90
N THR A 133 -7.27 3.26 -0.86
CA THR A 133 -8.73 3.13 -1.00
C THR A 133 -9.33 4.33 -1.73
N SER A 134 -8.85 5.54 -1.40
CA SER A 134 -9.25 6.78 -2.08
C SER A 134 -8.78 6.80 -3.54
N TYR A 135 -7.51 6.50 -3.79
CA TYR A 135 -6.91 6.45 -5.12
C TYR A 135 -7.67 5.49 -6.04
N LEU A 136 -7.97 4.28 -5.57
CA LEU A 136 -8.75 3.31 -6.34
C LEU A 136 -10.16 3.81 -6.66
N SER A 137 -10.83 4.48 -5.72
CA SER A 137 -12.17 5.04 -5.94
C SER A 137 -12.17 6.23 -6.91
N GLU A 138 -11.06 6.95 -7.02
CA GLU A 138 -10.88 8.11 -7.89
C GLU A 138 -10.52 7.72 -9.33
N PHE A 139 -10.05 6.49 -9.58
CA PHE A 139 -9.87 5.96 -10.94
C PHE A 139 -11.07 5.16 -11.45
N HIS A 140 -12.13 5.05 -10.67
CA HIS A 140 -13.33 4.32 -11.02
C HIS A 140 -14.58 5.20 -10.94
N CYS A 141 -15.43 5.12 -11.97
CA CYS A 141 -16.72 5.81 -11.97
C CYS A 141 -17.63 5.25 -10.88
N ALA A 142 -18.61 6.04 -10.43
CA ALA A 142 -19.56 5.66 -9.38
C ALA A 142 -20.17 4.26 -9.54
N LYS A 143 -20.49 3.85 -10.79
CA LYS A 143 -21.04 2.52 -11.12
C LYS A 143 -20.15 1.34 -10.71
N HIS A 144 -18.83 1.50 -10.73
CA HIS A 144 -17.88 0.42 -10.45
C HIS A 144 -17.26 0.48 -9.06
N ARG A 145 -17.39 1.62 -8.34
CA ARG A 145 -16.76 1.83 -7.02
C ARG A 145 -17.08 0.74 -5.99
N ALA A 146 -18.34 0.31 -5.89
CA ALA A 146 -18.72 -0.76 -4.96
C ALA A 146 -18.01 -2.08 -5.28
N ARG A 147 -17.87 -2.43 -6.57
CA ARG A 147 -17.15 -3.64 -7.00
C ARG A 147 -15.66 -3.55 -6.69
N VAL A 148 -15.06 -2.37 -6.88
CA VAL A 148 -13.65 -2.11 -6.55
C VAL A 148 -13.41 -2.37 -5.06
N GLN A 149 -14.25 -1.83 -4.18
CA GLN A 149 -14.11 -2.03 -2.74
C GLN A 149 -14.27 -3.51 -2.34
N MET A 150 -15.18 -4.26 -2.98
CA MET A 150 -15.28 -5.71 -2.78
C MET A 150 -14.00 -6.44 -3.20
N ILE A 151 -13.40 -6.09 -4.35
CA ILE A 151 -12.14 -6.68 -4.82
C ILE A 151 -11.00 -6.37 -3.85
N VAL A 152 -10.91 -5.14 -3.34
CA VAL A 152 -9.92 -4.75 -2.32
C VAL A 152 -10.09 -5.56 -1.04
N GLY A 153 -11.33 -5.75 -0.58
CA GLY A 153 -11.62 -6.62 0.56
C GLY A 153 -11.13 -8.05 0.34
N PHE A 154 -11.37 -8.62 -0.86
CA PHE A 154 -10.87 -9.94 -1.22
C PHE A 154 -9.33 -10.02 -1.26
N ILE A 155 -8.66 -8.99 -1.76
CA ILE A 155 -7.19 -8.87 -1.72
C ILE A 155 -6.68 -8.95 -0.27
N PHE A 156 -7.31 -8.23 0.65
CA PHE A 156 -6.93 -8.25 2.08
C PHE A 156 -7.18 -9.63 2.70
N SER A 157 -8.28 -10.29 2.36
CA SER A 157 -8.55 -11.66 2.81
C SER A 157 -7.48 -12.64 2.34
N ILE A 158 -7.05 -12.55 1.08
CA ILE A 158 -5.94 -13.37 0.57
C ILE A 158 -4.64 -13.05 1.33
N GLY A 159 -4.35 -11.77 1.60
CA GLY A 159 -3.17 -11.39 2.38
C GLY A 159 -3.14 -12.04 3.76
N ASN A 160 -4.29 -12.11 4.44
CA ASN A 160 -4.40 -12.79 5.74
C ASN A 160 -4.18 -14.31 5.65
N LEU A 161 -4.55 -14.94 4.52
CA LEU A 161 -4.28 -16.36 4.28
C LEU A 161 -2.82 -16.62 3.91
N LEU A 162 -2.17 -15.70 3.19
CA LEU A 162 -0.78 -15.88 2.76
C LEU A 162 0.22 -15.84 3.91
N LEU A 163 0.00 -15.01 4.94
CA LEU A 163 0.90 -14.92 6.11
C LEU A 163 1.15 -16.25 6.82
N PRO A 164 0.12 -17.02 7.23
CA PRO A 164 0.34 -18.32 7.87
C PRO A 164 0.90 -19.37 6.90
N ILE A 165 0.55 -19.31 5.61
CA ILE A 165 1.13 -20.21 4.59
C ILE A 165 2.64 -19.97 4.46
N LEU A 166 3.05 -18.69 4.41
CA LEU A 166 4.46 -18.31 4.39
C LEU A 166 5.17 -18.75 5.68
N ALA A 167 4.56 -18.55 6.85
CA ALA A 167 5.11 -19.00 8.12
C ALA A 167 5.31 -20.52 8.16
N LEU A 168 4.33 -21.31 7.71
CA LEU A 168 4.40 -22.76 7.61
C LEU A 168 5.45 -23.24 6.60
N ALA A 169 5.69 -22.49 5.52
CA ALA A 169 6.72 -22.82 4.55
C ALA A 169 8.13 -22.51 5.04
N ILE A 170 8.31 -21.42 5.80
CA ILE A 170 9.63 -20.87 6.14
C ILE A 170 10.15 -21.40 7.48
N PHE A 171 9.31 -21.46 8.52
CA PHE A 171 9.78 -21.83 9.86
C PHE A 171 10.38 -23.25 9.95
N PRO A 172 9.84 -24.28 9.26
CA PRO A 172 10.42 -25.62 9.28
C PRO A 172 11.79 -25.75 8.61
N LEU A 173 12.20 -24.77 7.80
CA LEU A 173 13.51 -24.79 7.13
C LEU A 173 14.68 -24.63 8.11
N GLN A 174 14.41 -24.21 9.36
CA GLN A 174 15.42 -24.03 10.42
C GLN A 174 16.67 -23.29 9.91
N ILE A 175 16.45 -22.19 9.18
CA ILE A 175 17.52 -21.40 8.59
C ILE A 175 18.27 -20.73 9.72
N ASN A 176 19.55 -21.08 9.87
CA ASN A 176 20.48 -20.47 10.80
C ASN A 176 21.67 -19.97 9.98
N LEU A 177 21.60 -18.72 9.52
CA LEU A 177 22.67 -18.08 8.76
C LEU A 177 23.45 -17.17 9.69
N GLN A 178 24.73 -17.49 9.91
CA GLN A 178 25.62 -16.64 10.69
C GLN A 178 26.46 -15.78 9.74
N LEU A 179 26.26 -14.46 9.79
CA LEU A 179 27.00 -13.47 9.01
C LEU A 179 27.81 -12.59 9.96
N GLY A 180 29.03 -13.02 10.27
CA GLY A 180 29.85 -12.41 11.33
C GLY A 180 29.21 -12.57 12.69
N ASP A 181 29.03 -11.47 13.43
CA ASP A 181 28.35 -11.45 14.73
C ASP A 181 26.82 -11.55 14.62
N TRP A 182 26.26 -11.49 13.40
CA TRP A 182 24.82 -11.51 13.19
C TRP A 182 24.29 -12.92 12.92
N VAL A 183 23.42 -13.41 13.80
CA VAL A 183 22.68 -14.67 13.58
C VAL A 183 21.32 -14.36 12.98
N PHE A 184 21.04 -14.94 11.80
CA PHE A 184 19.75 -14.89 11.12
C PHE A 184 19.01 -16.21 11.30
N HIS A 185 17.85 -16.11 11.93
CA HIS A 185 16.91 -17.21 12.08
C HIS A 185 15.82 -17.17 11.01
N SER A 186 15.04 -18.24 10.90
CA SER A 186 13.91 -18.34 9.96
C SER A 186 12.91 -17.17 10.06
N TRP A 187 12.72 -16.58 11.25
CA TRP A 187 11.80 -15.45 11.43
C TRP A 187 12.32 -14.14 10.82
N ASN A 188 13.63 -13.95 10.75
CA ASN A 188 14.24 -12.83 10.02
C ASN A 188 13.99 -12.96 8.52
N VAL A 189 14.16 -14.16 7.97
CA VAL A 189 13.87 -14.45 6.56
C VAL A 189 12.38 -14.24 6.25
N TYR A 190 11.51 -14.64 7.16
CA TYR A 190 10.07 -14.39 7.06
C TYR A 190 9.75 -12.89 6.99
N LEU A 191 10.34 -12.07 7.87
CA LEU A 191 10.19 -10.62 7.83
C LEU A 191 10.78 -10.00 6.56
N LEU A 192 11.92 -10.49 6.06
CA LEU A 192 12.49 -10.05 4.79
C LEU A 192 11.54 -10.32 3.62
N ILE A 193 10.94 -11.50 3.56
CA ILE A 193 9.94 -11.83 2.54
C ILE A 193 8.71 -10.92 2.68
N CYS A 194 8.30 -10.62 3.91
CA CYS A 194 7.20 -9.69 4.19
C CYS A 194 7.52 -8.23 3.81
N SER A 195 8.79 -7.85 3.66
CA SER A 195 9.19 -6.53 3.16
C SER A 195 9.06 -6.38 1.63
N LEU A 196 8.91 -7.49 0.89
CA LEU A 196 8.82 -7.45 -0.57
C LEU A 196 7.52 -6.81 -1.08
N PRO A 197 6.31 -7.14 -0.56
CA PRO A 197 5.08 -6.48 -1.00
C PRO A 197 5.10 -4.94 -0.88
N PRO A 198 5.51 -4.33 0.26
CA PRO A 198 5.56 -2.87 0.34
C PRO A 198 6.62 -2.28 -0.59
N LEU A 199 7.76 -2.95 -0.77
CA LEU A 199 8.79 -2.50 -1.72
C LEU A 199 8.27 -2.49 -3.16
N ILE A 200 7.66 -3.60 -3.59
CA ILE A 200 7.08 -3.74 -4.93
C ILE A 200 5.97 -2.72 -5.14
N SER A 201 5.10 -2.53 -4.14
CA SER A 201 4.02 -1.55 -4.17
C SER A 201 4.57 -0.12 -4.33
N GLY A 202 5.52 0.27 -3.50
CA GLY A 202 6.16 1.59 -3.54
C GLY A 202 6.78 1.89 -4.91
N VAL A 203 7.53 0.93 -5.47
CA VAL A 203 8.12 1.04 -6.82
C VAL A 203 7.04 1.07 -7.90
N ALA A 204 6.02 0.23 -7.82
CA ALA A 204 4.94 0.17 -8.82
C ALA A 204 4.15 1.49 -8.89
N PHE A 205 3.87 2.13 -7.74
CA PHE A 205 3.19 3.41 -7.69
C PHE A 205 4.01 4.57 -8.29
N VAL A 206 5.34 4.47 -8.41
CA VAL A 206 6.16 5.47 -9.11
C VAL A 206 5.75 5.59 -10.58
N PHE A 207 5.38 4.48 -11.22
CA PHE A 207 5.01 4.43 -12.63
C PHE A 207 3.54 4.78 -12.89
N LEU A 208 2.69 4.79 -11.86
CA LEU A 208 1.28 5.13 -12.00
C LEU A 208 1.07 6.65 -12.03
N PRO A 209 -0.01 7.13 -12.68
CA PRO A 209 -0.34 8.56 -12.71
C PRO A 209 -0.79 9.07 -11.32
N GLU A 210 -0.86 10.39 -11.14
CA GLU A 210 -1.51 10.96 -9.95
C GLU A 210 -3.04 10.87 -10.09
N SER A 211 -3.77 10.92 -8.97
CA SER A 211 -5.22 10.95 -9.03
C SER A 211 -5.75 12.14 -9.85
N PRO A 212 -6.57 11.90 -10.89
CA PRO A 212 -7.16 12.99 -11.66
C PRO A 212 -8.09 13.84 -10.81
N LYS A 213 -8.82 13.25 -9.85
CA LYS A 213 -9.69 13.99 -8.93
C LYS A 213 -8.89 14.96 -8.07
N PHE A 214 -7.78 14.50 -7.50
CA PHE A 214 -6.88 15.36 -6.71
C PHE A 214 -6.35 16.54 -7.54
N LEU A 215 -5.94 16.29 -8.78
CA LEU A 215 -5.45 17.34 -9.66
C LEU A 215 -6.52 18.37 -10.00
N MET A 216 -7.76 17.94 -10.21
CA MET A 216 -8.89 18.85 -10.44
C MET A 216 -9.18 19.71 -9.21
N THR A 217 -9.22 19.12 -8.01
CA THR A 217 -9.40 19.86 -6.75
C THR A 217 -8.25 20.83 -6.49
N ALA A 218 -7.03 20.50 -6.94
CA ALA A 218 -5.87 21.39 -6.85
C ALA A 218 -5.79 22.45 -7.98
N GLY A 219 -6.83 22.58 -8.81
CA GLY A 219 -6.89 23.55 -9.92
C GLY A 219 -5.96 23.23 -11.09
N LYS A 220 -5.47 22.00 -11.21
CA LYS A 220 -4.52 21.55 -12.26
C LYS A 220 -5.24 20.73 -13.34
N ASN A 221 -6.29 21.32 -13.93
CA ASN A 221 -7.18 20.65 -14.89
C ASN A 221 -6.44 20.14 -16.13
N ASP A 222 -5.44 20.87 -16.63
CA ASP A 222 -4.60 20.41 -17.75
C ASP A 222 -3.88 19.08 -17.47
N LYS A 223 -3.40 18.91 -16.24
CA LYS A 223 -2.72 17.66 -15.84
C LYS A 223 -3.72 16.54 -15.66
N ALA A 224 -4.89 16.84 -15.10
CA ALA A 224 -5.98 15.87 -14.98
C ALA A 224 -6.44 15.38 -16.37
N LEU A 225 -6.59 16.28 -17.34
CA LEU A 225 -6.98 15.95 -18.71
C LEU A 225 -5.97 15.03 -19.40
N LYS A 226 -4.66 15.29 -19.23
CA LYS A 226 -3.60 14.40 -19.72
C LYS A 226 -3.72 12.98 -19.14
N ILE A 227 -4.04 12.86 -17.86
CA ILE A 227 -4.23 11.56 -17.21
C ILE A 227 -5.47 10.86 -17.76
N PHE A 228 -6.60 11.56 -17.91
CA PHE A 228 -7.80 10.98 -18.52
C PHE A 228 -7.53 10.48 -19.94
N ARG A 229 -6.83 11.25 -20.77
CA ARG A 229 -6.41 10.83 -22.13
C ARG A 229 -5.53 9.59 -22.10
N GLN A 230 -4.54 9.54 -21.20
CA GLN A 230 -3.68 8.37 -21.02
C GLN A 230 -4.46 7.12 -20.60
N VAL A 231 -5.38 7.26 -19.63
CA VAL A 231 -6.25 6.17 -19.16
C VAL A 231 -7.17 5.71 -20.30
N TYR A 232 -7.77 6.64 -21.05
CA TYR A 232 -8.59 6.36 -22.22
C TYR A 232 -7.83 5.57 -23.29
N ARG A 233 -6.61 6.00 -23.63
CA ARG A 233 -5.75 5.30 -24.58
C ARG A 233 -5.47 3.86 -24.14
N LEU A 234 -5.11 3.68 -22.87
CA LEU A 234 -4.80 2.35 -22.33
C LEU A 234 -6.03 1.44 -22.25
N ASN A 235 -7.21 1.99 -21.94
CA ASN A 235 -8.43 1.22 -21.80
C ASN A 235 -9.06 0.86 -23.15
N THR A 236 -9.09 1.80 -24.10
CA THR A 236 -9.81 1.63 -25.38
C THR A 236 -8.91 1.29 -26.57
N GLY A 237 -7.60 1.54 -26.46
CA GLY A 237 -6.65 1.42 -27.58
C GLY A 237 -6.75 2.54 -28.61
N LYS A 238 -7.62 3.53 -28.41
CA LYS A 238 -7.79 4.69 -29.31
C LYS A 238 -6.76 5.78 -29.00
N LEU A 239 -6.55 6.70 -29.95
CA LEU A 239 -5.64 7.84 -29.78
C LEU A 239 -6.12 8.78 -28.67
N GLU A 240 -5.17 9.43 -28.01
CA GLU A 240 -5.45 10.39 -26.92
C GLU A 240 -6.27 11.59 -27.39
N GLU A 241 -6.09 11.99 -28.65
CA GLU A 241 -6.76 13.13 -29.28
C GLU A 241 -8.25 12.86 -29.53
N THR A 242 -8.68 11.60 -29.58
CA THR A 242 -10.11 11.25 -29.76
C THR A 242 -10.87 11.18 -28.44
N TYR A 243 -10.27 11.63 -27.34
CA TYR A 243 -10.92 11.67 -26.04
C TYR A 243 -12.09 12.66 -26.06
N PRO A 244 -13.32 12.23 -25.72
CA PRO A 244 -14.54 12.99 -26.04
C PRO A 244 -14.91 14.06 -25.01
N ALA A 245 -14.13 14.24 -23.94
CA ALA A 245 -14.42 15.17 -22.87
C ALA A 245 -13.29 16.20 -22.71
N ASP A 246 -13.65 17.47 -22.58
CA ASP A 246 -12.73 18.54 -22.20
C ASP A 246 -13.08 19.04 -20.79
N LEU A 247 -12.04 19.42 -20.04
CA LEU A 247 -12.16 20.03 -18.71
C LEU A 247 -12.01 21.55 -18.87
N ASP A 248 -12.77 22.35 -18.11
CA ASP A 248 -12.54 23.80 -18.04
C ASP A 248 -11.12 24.07 -17.53
N THR A 249 -10.36 24.87 -18.27
CA THR A 249 -9.05 25.41 -17.87
C THR A 249 -9.20 26.42 -16.75
#